data_AF-A0A3D5JX69-F1
#
_entry.id   AF-A0A3D5JX69-F1
#
_cell.length_a   1.000
_cell.length_b   1.000
_cell.length_c   1.000
_cell.angle_alpha   90.00
_cell.angle_beta   90.00
_cell.angle_gamma   90.00
#
_symmetry.space_group_name_H-M   'P 1'
#
loop_
_entity.id
_entity.type
_entity.pdbx_description
1 polymer ?
#
loop_
_entity_poly.entity_id
_entity_poly.type
_entity_poly.pdbx_seq_one_letter_code
_entity_poly.pdbx_strand_id
1 'polypeptide(L)'
;MSPWSQIIREIAFRKWNALLMFIGLAAVAATISMGKLIAEADERETRRVTRDMGFNLRIIPAETDLGQFYRDGYSRRMMDAS
;
A
#
# COMPACT_ATOMS: atom_id res chain seq x y z
N MET A 1 42.93 2.11 -28.20
CA MET A 1 42.31 1.17 -27.24
C MET A 1 40.98 1.75 -26.80
N SER A 2 39.91 0.95 -26.74
CA SER A 2 38.56 1.45 -26.43
C SER A 2 38.40 1.74 -24.93
N PRO A 3 37.78 2.88 -24.54
CA PRO A 3 37.52 3.22 -23.13
C PRO A 3 36.77 2.12 -22.35
N TRP A 4 35.82 1.45 -23.02
CA TRP A 4 35.04 0.35 -22.43
C TRP A 4 35.90 -0.83 -21.99
N SER A 5 36.94 -1.15 -22.77
CA SER A 5 37.86 -2.24 -22.45
C SER A 5 38.71 -1.93 -21.22
N GLN A 6 38.98 -0.64 -20.96
CA GLN A 6 39.74 -0.21 -19.79
C GLN A 6 38.88 -0.29 -18.51
N ILE A 7 37.61 0.15 -18.57
CA ILE A 7 36.67 0.06 -17.45
C ILE A 7 36.46 -1.39 -17.01
N ILE A 8 36.21 -2.31 -17.94
CA ILE A 8 35.99 -3.73 -17.62
C ILE A 8 37.26 -4.34 -17.01
N ARG A 9 38.44 -3.98 -17.54
CA ARG A 9 39.71 -4.47 -17.03
C ARG A 9 39.98 -3.98 -15.61
N GLU A 10 39.62 -2.74 -15.30
CA GLU A 10 39.76 -2.18 -13.95
C GLU A 10 38.80 -2.85 -12.95
N ILE A 11 37.55 -3.11 -13.36
CA ILE A 11 36.59 -3.88 -12.55
C ILE A 11 37.12 -5.28 -12.26
N ALA A 12 37.67 -5.97 -13.26
CA ALA A 12 38.25 -7.30 -13.09
C ALA A 12 39.50 -7.30 -12.18
N PHE A 13 40.33 -6.25 -12.26
CA PHE A 13 41.50 -6.08 -11.42
C PHE A 13 41.11 -5.81 -9.96
N ARG A 14 40.12 -4.95 -9.70
CA ARG A 14 39.62 -4.60 -8.36
C ARG A 14 38.35 -5.38 -7.97
N LYS A 15 38.25 -6.65 -8.38
CA LYS A 15 37.03 -7.49 -8.26
C LYS A 15 36.38 -7.52 -6.88
N TRP A 16 37.18 -7.56 -5.81
CA TRP A 16 36.63 -7.58 -4.44
C TRP A 16 36.02 -6.24 -4.03
N ASN A 17 36.68 -5.12 -4.36
CA ASN A 17 36.12 -3.80 -4.08
C ASN A 17 34.87 -3.54 -4.93
N ALA A 18 34.89 -3.93 -6.21
CA ALA A 18 33.73 -3.86 -7.09
C ALA A 18 32.55 -4.70 -6.55
N LEU A 19 32.83 -5.91 -6.07
CA LEU A 19 31.82 -6.78 -5.47
C LEU A 19 31.20 -6.17 -4.20
N LEU A 20 32.02 -5.65 -3.28
CA LEU A 20 31.54 -5.04 -2.04
C LEU A 20 30.68 -3.81 -2.30
N MET A 21 31.10 -2.95 -3.24
CA MET A 21 30.31 -1.79 -3.67
C MET A 21 28.98 -2.20 -4.31
N PHE A 22 29.00 -3.24 -5.15
CA PHE A 22 27.79 -3.77 -5.76
C PHE A 22 26.81 -4.34 -4.73
N ILE A 23 27.30 -5.12 -3.76
CA ILE A 23 26.47 -5.66 -2.68
C ILE A 23 25.86 -4.53 -1.85
N GLY A 24 26.64 -3.51 -1.50
CA GLY A 24 26.15 -2.35 -0.77
C GLY A 24 25.01 -1.63 -1.52
N LEU A 25 25.21 -1.38 -2.81
CA LEU A 25 24.20 -0.75 -3.65
C LEU A 25 22.93 -1.62 -3.78
N ALA A 26 23.10 -2.92 -4.00
CA ALA A 26 22.00 -3.87 -4.09
C ALA A 26 21.20 -3.95 -2.79
N ALA A 27 21.88 -3.95 -1.64
CA ALA A 27 21.24 -3.96 -0.32
C ALA A 27 20.39 -2.70 -0.08
N VAL A 28 20.90 -1.52 -0.46
CA VAL A 28 20.13 -0.26 -0.37
C VAL A 28 18.88 -0.33 -1.24
N ALA A 29 19.02 -0.72 -2.51
CA ALA A 29 17.90 -0.84 -3.43
C ALA A 29 16.85 -1.87 -2.96
N ALA A 30 17.31 -3.01 -2.44
CA ALA A 30 16.45 -4.04 -1.89
C ALA A 30 15.67 -3.54 -0.67
N THR A 31 16.33 -2.84 0.26
CA THR A 31 15.70 -2.31 1.48
C THR A 31 14.60 -1.31 1.14
N ILE A 32 14.87 -0.38 0.22
CA ILE A 32 13.87 0.61 -0.23
C ILE A 32 12.68 -0.08 -0.89
N SER A 33 12.95 -1.03 -1.78
CA SER A 33 11.91 -1.76 -2.50
C SER A 33 11.04 -2.59 -1.56
N MET A 34 11.67 -3.30 -0.62
CA MET A 34 10.98 -4.11 0.37
C MET A 34 10.10 -3.25 1.29
N GLY A 35 10.60 -2.11 1.75
CA GLY A 35 9.82 -1.17 2.56
C GLY A 35 8.55 -0.71 1.85
N LYS A 36 8.65 -0.37 0.55
CA LYS A 36 7.48 0.00 -0.25
C LYS A 36 6.48 -1.14 -0.40
N LEU A 37 6.96 -2.34 -0.72
CA LEU A 37 6.09 -3.50 -0.92
C LEU A 37 5.34 -3.88 0.36
N ILE A 38 6.00 -3.79 1.53
CA ILE A 38 5.37 -4.04 2.83
C ILE A 38 4.30 -2.98 3.12
N ALA A 39 4.63 -1.70 2.94
CA ALA A 39 3.68 -0.62 3.19
C ALA A 39 2.42 -0.73 2.31
N GLU A 40 2.59 -1.04 1.02
CA GLU A 40 1.45 -1.27 0.13
C GLU A 40 0.63 -2.50 0.51
N ALA A 41 1.28 -3.58 0.97
CA ALA A 41 0.57 -4.78 1.43
C ALA A 41 -0.26 -4.48 2.69
N ASP A 42 0.32 -3.72 3.63
CA ASP A 42 -0.34 -3.32 4.87
C ASP A 42 -1.54 -2.40 4.63
N GLU A 43 -1.41 -1.43 3.70
CA GLU A 43 -2.53 -0.58 3.28
C GLU A 43 -3.68 -1.40 2.68
N ARG A 44 -3.36 -2.37 1.80
CA ARG A 44 -4.38 -3.24 1.19
C ARG A 44 -5.11 -4.07 2.23
N GLU A 45 -4.39 -4.59 3.22
CA GLU A 45 -4.99 -5.42 4.27
C GLU A 45 -5.82 -4.58 5.23
N THR A 46 -5.31 -3.41 5.64
CA THR A 46 -6.06 -2.44 6.45
C THR A 46 -7.36 -2.04 5.76
N ARG A 47 -7.32 -1.83 4.43
CA ARG A 47 -8.52 -1.52 3.64
C ARG A 47 -9.53 -2.68 3.62
N ARG A 48 -9.07 -3.93 3.51
CA ARG A 48 -9.94 -5.12 3.55
C ARG A 48 -10.60 -5.27 4.90
N VAL A 49 -9.82 -5.21 5.97
CA VAL A 49 -10.33 -5.28 7.35
C VAL A 49 -11.35 -4.17 7.59
N THR A 50 -11.05 -2.94 7.19
CA THR A 50 -11.96 -1.80 7.36
C THR A 50 -13.25 -1.93 6.58
N ARG A 51 -13.18 -2.49 5.36
CA ARG A 51 -14.37 -2.81 4.56
C ARG A 51 -15.21 -3.90 5.25
N ASP A 52 -14.57 -4.93 5.78
CA ASP A 52 -15.23 -6.09 6.36
C ASP A 52 -15.83 -5.79 7.75
N MET A 53 -15.41 -4.71 8.43
CA MET A 53 -16.03 -4.20 9.67
C MET A 53 -17.47 -3.69 9.48
N GLY A 54 -17.95 -3.53 8.24
CA GLY A 54 -19.35 -3.17 8.00
C GLY A 54 -19.69 -1.70 8.22
N PHE A 55 -18.69 -0.82 8.29
CA PHE A 55 -18.91 0.64 8.35
C PHE A 55 -19.67 1.21 7.14
N ASN A 56 -19.71 0.48 6.02
CA ASN A 56 -20.48 0.88 4.83
C ASN A 56 -21.93 0.35 4.85
N LEU A 57 -22.33 -0.40 5.88
CA LEU A 57 -23.72 -0.85 6.02
C LEU A 57 -24.51 0.22 6.79
N ARG A 58 -25.55 0.77 6.17
CA ARG A 58 -26.47 1.69 6.84
C ARG A 58 -27.84 1.05 6.95
N ILE A 59 -28.23 0.70 8.18
CA ILE A 59 -29.53 0.10 8.48
C ILE A 59 -30.51 1.25 8.82
N ILE A 60 -31.57 1.38 8.03
CA ILE A 60 -32.64 2.38 8.23
C ILE A 60 -34.01 1.68 8.19
N PRO A 61 -35.01 2.16 8.96
CA PRO A 61 -36.36 1.58 8.91
C PRO A 61 -36.91 1.58 7.48
N ALA A 62 -37.60 0.51 7.07
CA ALA A 62 -38.07 0.30 5.70
C ALA A 62 -38.98 1.43 5.20
N GLU A 63 -39.66 2.10 6.12
CA GLU A 63 -40.59 3.16 5.80
C GLU A 63 -39.91 4.56 5.81
N THR A 64 -38.62 4.65 6.09
CA THR A 64 -37.87 5.92 6.08
C THR A 64 -37.98 6.60 4.70
N ASP A 65 -38.40 7.87 4.68
CA ASP A 65 -38.31 8.69 3.47
C ASP A 65 -36.85 9.09 3.23
N LEU A 66 -36.27 8.58 2.14
CA LEU A 66 -34.89 8.86 1.74
C LEU A 66 -34.65 10.36 1.50
N GLY A 67 -35.63 11.08 0.96
CA GLY A 67 -35.51 12.52 0.68
C GLY A 67 -35.39 13.35 1.95
N GLN A 68 -36.16 13.02 2.98
CA GLN A 68 -36.01 13.61 4.31
C GLN A 68 -34.69 13.21 4.96
N PHE A 69 -34.35 11.92 4.90
CA PHE A 69 -33.16 11.37 5.52
C PHE A 69 -31.85 12.00 5.00
N TYR A 70 -31.71 12.19 3.68
CA TYR A 70 -30.51 12.81 3.11
C TYR A 70 -30.43 14.32 3.38
N ARG A 71 -31.57 14.99 3.60
CA ARG A 71 -31.60 16.40 4.01
C ARG A 71 -31.24 16.59 5.48
N ASP A 72 -31.81 15.78 6.36
CA ASP A 72 -31.73 15.99 7.81
C ASP A 72 -30.61 15.17 8.46
N GLY A 73 -30.10 14.14 7.77
CA GLY A 73 -29.00 13.27 8.22
C GLY A 73 -29.43 12.08 9.10
N TYR A 74 -30.70 12.02 9.51
CA TYR A 74 -31.27 10.95 10.35
C TYR A 74 -32.71 10.60 9.96
N SER A 75 -33.13 9.38 10.28
CA SER A 75 -34.51 8.94 10.07
C SER A 75 -35.38 9.43 11.23
N ARG A 76 -36.56 9.97 10.93
CA ARG A 76 -37.58 10.29 11.94
C ARG A 76 -38.34 9.06 12.45
N ARG A 77 -38.10 7.89 11.87
CA ARG A 77 -38.71 6.63 12.30
C ARG A 77 -37.69 5.81 13.10
N MET A 78 -38.16 5.08 14.08
CA MET A 78 -37.36 4.08 14.79
C MET A 78 -37.58 2.70 14.16
N MET A 79 -36.63 1.80 14.38
CA MET A 79 -36.82 0.39 14.05
C MET A 79 -37.96 -0.17 14.89
N ASP A 80 -38.78 -1.03 14.30
CA ASP A 80 -39.77 -1.78 15.06
C ASP A 80 -39.06 -2.81 15.93
N ALA A 81 -39.46 -2.89 17.20
CA ALA A 81 -38.92 -3.82 18.18
C ALA A 81 -39.96 -4.91 18.46
N SER A 82 -40.35 -5.63 17.40
CA SER A 82 -41.23 -6.80 17.47
C SER A 82 -40.46 -8.05 17.84
#